data_AF-A0A3D4B5T0-F1
#
_entry.id   AF-A0A3D4B5T0-F1
#
_cell.length_a   1.000
_cell.length_b   1.000
_cell.length_c   1.000
_cell.angle_alpha   90.00
_cell.angle_beta   90.00
_cell.angle_gamma   90.00
#
_symmetry.space_group_name_H-M   'P 1'
#
loop_
_entity.id
_entity.type
_entity.pdbx_description
1 polymer ?
#
loop_
_entity_poly.entity_id
_entity_poly.type
_entity_poly.pdbx_seq_one_letter_code
_entity_poly.pdbx_strand_id
1 'polypeptide(L)' 'MPLPGIPIEDIDTPALVIDLDLLESNIARMADFFSDKKANLRPHTKTHKTPILAHKQIEAGAQG' A
#
# COMPACT_ATOMS: atom_id res chain seq x y z
N MET A 1 -9.12 -5.11 -18.86
CA MET A 1 -8.03 -4.91 -17.89
C MET A 1 -6.73 -5.26 -18.58
N PRO A 2 -5.67 -4.48 -18.39
CA PRO A 2 -4.35 -4.83 -18.92
C PRO A 2 -3.96 -6.23 -18.45
N LEU A 3 -3.36 -7.02 -19.34
CA LEU A 3 -2.84 -8.32 -18.96
C LEU A 3 -1.62 -8.12 -18.05
N PRO A 4 -1.42 -8.96 -17.02
CA PRO A 4 -0.19 -8.91 -16.24
C PRO A 4 1.05 -9.03 -17.14
N GLY A 5 2.07 -8.22 -16.87
CA GLY A 5 3.34 -8.23 -17.60
C GLY A 5 3.42 -7.30 -18.82
N ILE A 6 2.36 -6.54 -19.14
CA ILE A 6 2.50 -5.48 -20.15
C ILE A 6 3.43 -4.35 -19.64
N PRO A 7 4.21 -3.71 -20.52
CA PRO A 7 4.95 -2.49 -20.20
C PRO A 7 4.03 -1.35 -19.74
N ILE A 8 4.55 -0.43 -18.92
CA ILE A 8 3.76 0.68 -18.36
C ILE A 8 3.33 1.67 -19.46
N GLU A 9 4.17 1.84 -20.48
CA GLU A 9 3.92 2.68 -21.65
C GLU A 9 2.76 2.19 -22.54
N ASP A 10 2.39 0.90 -22.42
CA ASP A 10 1.30 0.28 -23.19
C ASP A 10 -0.04 0.30 -22.45
N ILE A 11 -0.11 0.93 -21.25
CA ILE A 11 -1.36 1.08 -20.50
C ILE A 11 -2.17 2.23 -21.11
N ASP A 12 -3.40 1.93 -21.55
CA ASP A 12 -4.36 2.94 -22.01
C ASP A 12 -4.57 4.05 -20.97
N THR A 13 -4.40 5.30 -21.39
CA THR A 13 -4.55 6.48 -20.52
C THR A 13 -5.96 7.09 -20.60
N PRO A 14 -6.51 7.62 -19.50
CA PRO A 14 -5.86 7.80 -18.19
C PRO A 14 -5.92 6.54 -17.32
N ALA A 15 -4.81 6.26 -16.62
CA ALA A 15 -4.72 5.18 -15.65
C ALA A 15 -4.04 5.65 -14.36
N LEU A 16 -4.54 5.19 -13.21
CA LEU A 16 -3.86 5.31 -11.93
C LEU A 16 -2.95 4.09 -11.75
N VAL A 17 -1.65 4.31 -11.73
CA VAL A 17 -0.64 3.27 -11.54
C VAL A 17 0.02 3.44 -10.18
N ILE A 18 0.29 2.33 -9.51
CA ILE A 18 0.97 2.29 -8.20
C ILE A 18 2.26 1.48 -8.37
N ASP A 19 3.38 2.06 -7.93
CA ASP A 19 4.64 1.35 -7.76
C ASP A 19 4.54 0.44 -6.52
N LEU A 20 4.61 -0.87 -6.74
CA LEU A 20 4.42 -1.86 -5.68
C LEU A 20 5.59 -1.91 -4.70
N ASP A 21 6.83 -1.78 -5.18
CA ASP A 21 8.02 -1.84 -4.34
C ASP A 21 8.06 -0.62 -3.39
N LEU A 22 7.72 0.56 -3.90
CA LEU A 22 7.60 1.77 -3.07
C LEU A 22 6.44 1.69 -2.08
N LEU A 23 5.29 1.14 -2.50
CA LEU A 23 4.15 0.93 -1.62
C LEU A 23 4.53 0.04 -0.44
N GLU A 24 5.15 -1.10 -0.71
CA GLU A 24 5.54 -2.09 0.30
C GLU A 24 6.63 -1.54 1.23
N SER A 25 7.64 -0.84 0.68
CA SER A 25 8.65 -0.13 1.48
C SER A 25 8.04 0.91 2.42
N ASN A 26 7.03 1.65 1.96
CA ASN A 26 6.35 2.66 2.77
C ASN A 26 5.51 2.02 3.90
N ILE A 27 4.84 0.90 3.63
CA ILE A 27 4.10 0.14 4.65
C ILE A 27 5.08 -0.38 5.71
N ALA A 28 6.17 -1.03 5.30
CA ALA A 28 7.18 -1.56 6.19
C ALA A 28 7.80 -0.46 7.07
N ARG A 29 8.18 0.68 6.47
CA ARG A 29 8.76 1.81 7.21
C ARG A 29 7.85 2.28 8.35
N MET A 30 6.54 2.38 8.10
CA MET A 30 5.59 2.81 9.12
C MET A 30 5.36 1.73 10.19
N ALA A 31 5.26 0.46 9.79
CA ALA A 31 5.18 -0.65 10.73
C ALA A 31 6.40 -0.69 11.66
N ASP A 32 7.60 -0.64 11.09
CA ASP A 32 8.88 -0.64 11.81
C ASP A 32 8.97 0.54 12.78
N PHE A 33 8.56 1.74 12.34
CA PHE A 33 8.57 2.93 13.19
C PHE A 33 7.71 2.78 14.44
N PHE A 34 6.58 2.07 14.37
CA PHE A 34 5.67 1.86 15.50
C PHE A 34 5.96 0.58 16.30
N SER A 35 6.81 -0.32 15.79
CA SER A 35 7.07 -1.64 16.40
C SER A 35 7.59 -1.59 17.85
N ASP A 36 8.33 -0.53 18.21
CA ASP A 36 8.92 -0.33 19.54
C ASP A 36 8.16 0.70 20.41
N LYS A 37 7.04 1.22 19.91
CA LYS A 37 6.31 2.32 20.54
C LYS A 37 5.13 1.81 21.35
N LYS A 38 4.74 2.59 22.37
CA LYS A 38 3.52 2.34 23.15
C LYS A 38 2.22 2.68 22.39
N ALA A 39 2.33 3.25 21.19
CA ALA A 39 1.20 3.66 20.37
C ALA A 39 0.98 2.66 19.23
N ASN A 40 -0.28 2.42 18.89
CA ASN A 40 -0.65 1.57 17.77
C ASN A 40 -0.76 2.39 16.48
N LEU A 41 -0.33 1.82 15.36
CA LEU A 41 -0.53 2.41 14.04
C LEU A 41 -1.93 2.06 13.52
N ARG A 42 -2.77 3.08 13.29
CA ARG A 42 -4.08 2.95 12.63
C ARG A 42 -4.13 3.79 11.35
N PRO A 43 -3.84 3.21 10.17
CA PRO A 43 -3.79 3.94 8.92
C PRO A 43 -5.14 4.50 8.50
N HIS A 44 -5.15 5.71 7.96
CA HIS A 44 -6.37 6.30 7.41
C HIS A 44 -6.57 5.88 5.96
N THR A 45 -7.65 5.15 5.66
CA THR A 45 -7.88 4.54 4.34
C THR A 45 -8.34 5.51 3.25
N LYS A 46 -8.73 6.75 3.59
CA LYS A 46 -9.18 7.78 2.62
C LYS A 46 -8.31 7.95 1.38
N THR A 47 -7.00 7.70 1.50
CA THR A 47 -6.03 7.95 0.43
C THR A 47 -6.18 6.93 -0.70
N HIS A 48 -6.27 5.65 -0.37
CA HIS A 48 -6.41 4.59 -1.37
C HIS A 48 -7.85 4.12 -1.54
N LYS A 49 -8.65 4.10 -0.47
CA LYS A 49 -10.01 3.55 -0.42
C LYS A 49 -10.11 2.12 -0.98
N THR A 50 -9.00 1.39 -0.94
CA THR A 50 -8.87 0.03 -1.47
C THR A 50 -8.67 -0.96 -0.32
N PRO A 51 -9.55 -1.95 -0.13
CA PRO A 51 -9.44 -2.94 0.94
C PRO A 51 -8.13 -3.74 0.91
N ILE A 52 -7.64 -4.14 -0.26
CA ILE A 52 -6.40 -4.93 -0.36
C ILE A 52 -5.18 -4.22 0.24
N LEU A 53 -5.14 -2.88 0.17
CA LEU A 53 -4.05 -2.11 0.76
C LEU A 53 -4.20 -1.95 2.28
N ALA A 54 -5.43 -1.88 2.77
CA ALA A 54 -5.70 -1.91 4.21
C ALA A 54 -5.29 -3.27 4.80
N HIS A 55 -5.57 -4.38 4.11
CA HIS A 55 -5.12 -5.71 4.53
C HIS A 55 -3.60 -5.81 4.58
N LYS A 56 -2.88 -5.34 3.55
CA LYS A 56 -1.40 -5.29 3.58
C LYS A 56 -0.86 -4.50 4.79
N GLN A 57 -1.51 -3.41 5.18
CA GLN A 57 -1.12 -2.63 6.36
C GLN A 57 -1.37 -3.40 7.66
N ILE A 58 -2.50 -4.09 7.77
CA ILE A 58 -2.84 -4.93 8.94
C ILE A 58 -1.87 -6.12 9.07
N GLU A 59 -1.55 -6.76 7.94
CA GLU A 59 -0.55 -7.85 7.87
C GLU A 59 0.85 -7.38 8.32
N ALA A 60 1.19 -6.12 8.04
CA ALA A 60 2.42 -5.50 8.51
C ALA A 60 2.38 -5.07 9.99
N GLY A 61 1.25 -5.25 10.71
CA GLY A 61 1.13 -4.97 12.13
C GLY A 61 0.31 -3.72 12.50
N ALA A 62 -0.34 -3.08 11.53
CA ALA A 62 -1.32 -2.04 11.83
C ALA A 62 -2.54 -2.59 12.59
N GLN A 63 -3.14 -1.76 13.45
CA GLN A 63 -4.32 -2.11 14.23
C GLN A 63 -5.52 -1.23 13.84
N GLY A 64 -6.47 -1.88 13.15
CA GLY A 64 -7.78 -1.35 12.77
C GLY A 64 -7.80 -0.45 11.55
#